data_AF-A0A2K6GZF1-F1
#
_entry.id   AF-A0A2K6GZF1-F1
#
_cell.length_a   1.000
_cell.length_b   1.000
_cell.length_c   1.000
_cell.angle_alpha   90.00
_cell.angle_beta   90.00
_cell.angle_gamma   90.00
#
_symmetry.space_group_name_H-M   'P 1'
#
loop_
_entity.id
_entity.type
_entity.pdbx_description
1 polymer ?
#
loop_
_entity_poly.entity_id
_entity_poly.type
_entity_poly.pdbx_seq_one_letter_code
_entity_poly.pdbx_strand_id
1 'polypeptide(L)'
;MWATRNIKVHDCLAGASVILRRCLRVQATMAKSKFEYVREFEADDTCLPHCWVVVRLDGRNFHRFAEKHRFAKPNDSRALHLMTKCAQTVMDELEDIVIAYGQSDEYSFVFKRKSNWFKRRASKFMTHVASQFASSYVFYWRDYFKDQPLLYPPGFDGRVVVYPSNQTLRDYLSWRQADCHINNLYNTVFWTLIQQSGLTPVQAQERLQGTLAAEKNEILFSEFNINYNNEPPMYRKGTVLIWQKVDEVMTKEVKLPAEMEGKKMAVTRTRTKPVPLHCDIIGDAFWKEHPEILDEDS
;
A
#
# COMPACT_ATOMS: atom_id res chain seq x y z
N MET A 1 -51.98 -95.54 5.24
CA MET A 1 -52.73 -94.35 5.67
C MET A 1 -51.87 -93.61 6.67
N TRP A 2 -51.55 -92.35 6.41
CA TRP A 2 -51.68 -91.21 7.33
C TRP A 2 -51.12 -89.96 6.66
N ALA A 3 -51.78 -88.84 6.94
CA ALA A 3 -51.93 -87.69 6.08
C ALA A 3 -50.74 -86.73 6.06
N THR A 4 -50.60 -86.07 4.92
CA THR A 4 -49.84 -84.84 4.70
C THR A 4 -50.35 -83.69 5.56
N ARG A 5 -49.43 -82.91 6.14
CA ARG A 5 -49.68 -81.51 6.50
C ARG A 5 -48.40 -80.68 6.35
N ASN A 6 -48.39 -79.85 5.31
CA ASN A 6 -47.40 -78.80 5.08
C ASN A 6 -47.57 -77.68 6.10
N ILE A 7 -46.49 -77.31 6.81
CA ILE A 7 -46.36 -76.01 7.46
C ILE A 7 -44.99 -75.44 7.05
N LYS A 8 -45.03 -74.30 6.36
CA LYS A 8 -43.86 -73.52 5.96
C LYS A 8 -43.19 -72.92 7.19
N VAL A 9 -41.90 -73.18 7.37
CA VAL A 9 -41.05 -72.45 8.31
C VAL A 9 -40.48 -71.25 7.57
N HIS A 10 -40.97 -70.05 7.88
CA HIS A 10 -40.35 -68.80 7.48
C HIS A 10 -40.19 -67.89 8.70
N ASP A 11 -39.01 -67.32 8.79
CA ASP A 11 -38.64 -66.10 9.53
C ASP A 11 -38.66 -66.14 11.06
N CYS A 12 -37.51 -66.53 11.63
CA CYS A 12 -37.12 -66.14 12.99
C CYS A 12 -35.59 -66.01 13.11
N LEU A 13 -34.94 -65.16 12.30
CA LEU A 13 -33.51 -64.81 12.47
C LEU A 13 -33.15 -63.35 12.10
N ALA A 14 -34.08 -62.39 12.19
CA ALA A 14 -33.82 -60.97 11.87
C ALA A 14 -33.99 -60.00 13.06
N GLY A 15 -33.94 -60.49 14.30
CA GLY A 15 -34.28 -59.69 15.49
C GLY A 15 -33.10 -59.18 16.35
N ALA A 16 -31.87 -59.62 16.13
CA ALA A 16 -30.77 -59.40 17.08
C ALA A 16 -29.60 -58.52 16.58
N SER A 17 -29.62 -58.04 15.34
CA SER A 17 -28.52 -57.21 14.79
C SER A 17 -28.77 -55.69 14.85
N VAL A 18 -29.96 -55.23 15.26
CA VAL A 18 -30.33 -53.80 15.18
C VAL A 18 -30.08 -53.04 16.49
N ILE A 19 -29.91 -53.73 17.62
CA ILE A 19 -29.74 -53.07 18.93
C ILE A 19 -28.26 -52.86 19.31
N LEU A 20 -27.32 -53.57 18.67
CA LEU A 20 -25.88 -53.43 18.95
C LEU A 20 -25.11 -52.50 17.97
N ARG A 21 -25.81 -51.65 17.20
CA ARG A 21 -25.19 -50.56 16.42
C ARG A 21 -25.59 -49.16 16.86
N ARG A 22 -26.40 -49.04 17.92
CA ARG A 22 -26.87 -47.75 18.45
C ARG A 22 -26.08 -47.22 19.65
N CYS A 23 -25.03 -47.91 20.10
CA CYS A 23 -24.32 -47.54 21.33
C CYS A 23 -22.86 -47.09 21.16
N LEU A 24 -22.30 -47.00 19.94
CA LEU A 24 -20.91 -46.57 19.72
C LEU A 24 -20.75 -45.70 18.47
N ARG A 25 -21.56 -44.65 18.36
CA ARG A 25 -21.15 -43.39 17.74
C ARG A 25 -21.66 -42.26 18.60
N VAL A 26 -21.09 -42.14 19.81
CA VAL A 26 -20.74 -40.79 20.27
C VAL A 26 -19.71 -40.33 19.26
N GLN A 27 -20.20 -39.74 18.16
CA GLN A 27 -19.35 -38.99 17.26
C GLN A 27 -18.77 -37.93 18.18
N ALA A 28 -17.50 -38.10 18.57
CA ALA A 28 -16.80 -37.09 19.33
C ALA A 28 -16.87 -35.85 18.44
N THR A 29 -17.83 -34.96 18.73
CA THR A 29 -17.90 -33.65 18.12
C THR A 29 -16.61 -33.01 18.55
N MET A 30 -15.67 -32.95 17.60
CA MET A 30 -14.36 -32.35 17.80
C MET A 30 -14.60 -31.05 18.57
N ALA A 31 -13.94 -30.82 19.70
CA ALA A 31 -14.35 -29.78 20.64
C ALA A 31 -14.52 -28.37 20.00
N LYS A 32 -13.82 -28.12 18.88
CA LYS A 32 -13.95 -26.91 18.06
C LYS A 32 -15.19 -26.85 17.15
N SER A 33 -15.74 -27.98 16.70
CA SER A 33 -16.90 -28.01 15.77
C SER A 33 -18.17 -27.46 16.40
N LYS A 34 -18.30 -27.51 17.75
CA LYS A 34 -19.40 -26.87 18.48
C LYS A 34 -19.45 -25.34 18.25
N PHE A 35 -18.31 -24.72 17.98
CA PHE A 35 -18.18 -23.29 17.82
C PHE A 35 -17.95 -22.86 16.35
N GLU A 36 -17.92 -23.80 15.40
CA GLU A 36 -17.57 -23.49 14.01
C GLU A 36 -18.59 -22.60 13.30
N TYR A 37 -19.86 -22.63 13.74
CA TYR A 37 -20.93 -21.77 13.20
C TYR A 37 -20.58 -20.27 13.25
N VAL A 38 -19.67 -19.83 14.13
CA VAL A 38 -19.28 -18.42 14.20
C VAL A 38 -18.56 -17.92 12.94
N ARG A 39 -18.01 -18.84 12.12
CA ARG A 39 -17.37 -18.51 10.84
C ARG A 39 -18.38 -18.03 9.80
N GLU A 40 -19.65 -18.38 9.94
CA GLU A 40 -20.72 -17.97 9.01
C GLU A 40 -21.07 -16.47 9.15
N PHE A 41 -20.64 -15.81 10.23
CA PHE A 41 -20.80 -14.36 10.41
C PHE A 41 -19.72 -13.55 9.66
N GLU A 42 -18.69 -14.18 9.09
CA GLU A 42 -17.71 -13.48 8.25
C GLU A 42 -18.38 -13.05 6.93
N ALA A 43 -18.51 -11.74 6.73
CA ALA A 43 -19.04 -11.19 5.49
C ALA A 43 -18.03 -11.29 4.34
N ASP A 44 -18.51 -11.61 3.14
CA ASP A 44 -17.71 -11.52 1.93
C ASP A 44 -17.55 -10.05 1.50
N ASP A 45 -16.30 -9.67 1.23
CA ASP A 45 -15.90 -8.31 0.90
C ASP A 45 -15.11 -8.25 -0.42
N THR A 46 -15.49 -9.10 -1.37
CA THR A 46 -14.83 -9.21 -2.67
C THR A 46 -15.02 -7.93 -3.51
N CYS A 47 -13.92 -7.34 -3.96
CA CYS A 47 -13.94 -6.20 -4.87
C CYS A 47 -14.40 -6.61 -6.28
N LEU A 48 -15.15 -5.71 -6.95
CA LEU A 48 -15.67 -5.94 -8.30
C LEU A 48 -14.55 -6.40 -9.26
N PRO A 49 -14.74 -7.52 -10.00
CA PRO A 49 -13.76 -8.00 -10.97
C PRO A 49 -13.47 -6.99 -12.09
N HIS A 50 -12.31 -7.11 -12.72
CA HIS A 50 -11.87 -6.27 -13.85
C HIS A 50 -11.81 -4.75 -13.56
N CYS A 51 -11.84 -4.37 -12.29
CA CYS A 51 -11.70 -3.00 -11.83
C CYS A 51 -10.39 -2.82 -11.08
N TRP A 52 -9.82 -1.62 -11.14
CA TRP A 52 -8.65 -1.24 -10.35
C TRP A 52 -9.01 -1.25 -8.87
N VAL A 53 -8.13 -1.79 -8.04
CA VAL A 53 -8.25 -1.72 -6.58
C VAL A 53 -7.17 -0.79 -6.07
N VAL A 54 -7.58 0.28 -5.38
CA VAL A 54 -6.67 1.26 -4.81
C VAL A 54 -6.74 1.17 -3.29
N VAL A 55 -5.60 0.93 -2.66
CA VAL A 55 -5.46 1.04 -1.20
C VAL A 55 -4.78 2.35 -0.89
N ARG A 56 -5.47 3.24 -0.18
CA ARG A 56 -4.88 4.48 0.33
C ARG A 56 -4.63 4.36 1.82
N LEU A 57 -3.40 4.63 2.23
CA LEU A 57 -2.98 4.79 3.62
C LEU A 57 -2.84 6.27 3.96
N ASP A 58 -3.14 6.62 5.21
CA ASP A 58 -3.02 7.97 5.77
C ASP A 58 -2.50 7.88 7.22
N GLY A 59 -1.55 8.75 7.58
CA GLY A 59 -0.94 8.78 8.89
C GLY A 59 -1.93 9.17 10.00
N ARG A 60 -2.26 8.25 10.91
CA ARG A 60 -3.22 8.53 11.99
C ARG A 60 -2.67 9.57 12.96
N ASN A 61 -3.32 10.73 13.03
CA ASN A 61 -2.92 11.87 13.86
C ASN A 61 -1.48 12.33 13.59
N PHE A 62 -1.06 12.34 12.32
CA PHE A 62 0.32 12.64 11.95
C PHE A 62 0.75 14.07 12.26
N HIS A 63 -0.20 15.02 12.41
CA HIS A 63 0.11 16.35 12.91
C HIS A 63 0.81 16.32 14.29
N ARG A 64 0.23 15.57 15.25
CA ARG A 64 0.83 15.36 16.58
C ARG A 64 2.13 14.55 16.49
N PHE A 65 2.18 13.56 15.60
CA PHE A 65 3.38 12.77 15.37
C PHE A 65 4.56 13.63 14.90
N ALA A 66 4.33 14.46 13.89
CA ALA A 66 5.30 15.40 13.33
C ALA A 66 5.79 16.40 14.38
N GLU A 67 4.90 16.93 15.22
CA GLU A 67 5.28 17.84 16.31
C GLU A 67 6.18 17.14 17.34
N LYS A 68 5.77 15.97 17.83
CA LYS A 68 6.52 15.22 18.85
C LYS A 68 7.89 14.75 18.36
N HIS A 69 8.02 14.45 17.07
CA HIS A 69 9.29 14.03 16.44
C HIS A 69 10.03 15.18 15.74
N ARG A 70 9.59 16.44 15.94
CA ARG A 70 10.25 17.66 15.45
C ARG A 70 10.53 17.63 13.96
N PHE A 71 9.50 17.34 13.18
CA PHE A 71 9.60 17.39 11.72
C PHE A 71 9.87 18.82 11.26
N ALA A 72 10.74 18.96 10.28
CA ALA A 72 10.96 20.22 9.59
C ALA A 72 9.67 20.69 8.90
N LYS A 73 9.49 22.00 8.85
CA LYS A 73 8.34 22.67 8.23
C LYS A 73 8.85 23.62 7.14
N PRO A 74 8.20 23.68 5.96
CA PRO A 74 6.94 23.03 5.61
C PRO A 74 7.04 21.52 5.35
N ASN A 75 8.22 21.03 4.92
CA ASN A 75 8.44 19.64 4.54
C ASN A 75 9.67 19.05 5.23
N ASP A 76 9.61 17.78 5.61
CA ASP A 76 10.74 17.04 6.16
C ASP A 76 11.17 15.91 5.20
N SER A 77 12.34 16.07 4.59
CA SER A 77 12.87 15.08 3.65
C SER A 77 13.10 13.71 4.28
N ARG A 78 13.42 13.64 5.58
CA ARG A 78 13.63 12.36 6.28
C ARG A 78 12.32 11.59 6.36
N ALA A 79 11.24 12.30 6.70
CA ALA A 79 9.90 11.72 6.78
C ALA A 79 9.41 11.23 5.40
N LEU A 80 9.57 12.06 4.37
CA LEU A 80 9.11 11.73 3.02
C LEU A 80 9.90 10.56 2.42
N HIS A 81 11.23 10.54 2.56
CA HIS A 81 12.03 9.40 2.10
C HIS A 81 11.71 8.11 2.87
N LEU A 82 11.45 8.19 4.19
CA LEU A 82 11.00 7.05 4.98
C LEU A 82 9.66 6.51 4.45
N MET A 83 8.69 7.38 4.18
CA MET A 83 7.40 6.99 3.59
C MET A 83 7.59 6.29 2.23
N THR A 84 8.44 6.83 1.36
CA THR A 84 8.79 6.20 0.07
C THR A 84 9.43 4.84 0.27
N LYS A 85 10.34 4.68 1.23
CA LYS A 85 10.99 3.38 1.52
C LYS A 85 9.99 2.34 2.02
N CYS A 86 9.02 2.76 2.83
CA CYS A 86 7.92 1.89 3.25
C CYS A 86 7.09 1.46 2.05
N ALA A 87 6.74 2.39 1.15
CA ALA A 87 5.99 2.07 -0.05
C ALA A 87 6.74 1.15 -1.01
N GLN A 88 8.05 1.34 -1.20
CA GLN A 88 8.89 0.41 -1.96
C GLN A 88 8.85 -0.99 -1.35
N THR A 89 8.93 -1.09 -0.02
CA THR A 89 8.87 -2.39 0.67
C THR A 89 7.50 -3.06 0.50
N VAL A 90 6.41 -2.28 0.50
CA VAL A 90 5.07 -2.81 0.19
C VAL A 90 5.01 -3.32 -1.25
N MET A 91 5.58 -2.60 -2.22
CA MET A 91 5.62 -3.04 -3.62
C MET A 91 6.51 -4.26 -3.83
N ASP A 92 7.65 -4.36 -3.14
CA ASP A 92 8.58 -5.48 -3.26
C ASP A 92 8.01 -6.77 -2.63
N GLU A 93 7.27 -6.66 -1.53
CA GLU A 93 6.78 -7.82 -0.75
C GLU A 93 5.37 -8.26 -1.15
N LEU A 94 4.54 -7.37 -1.71
CA LEU A 94 3.20 -7.69 -2.19
C LEU A 94 3.18 -7.82 -3.71
N GLU A 95 2.25 -8.62 -4.19
CA GLU A 95 2.09 -8.90 -5.62
C GLU A 95 1.08 -7.94 -6.27
N ASP A 96 1.12 -7.86 -7.60
CA ASP A 96 0.14 -7.16 -8.45
C ASP A 96 -0.01 -5.64 -8.25
N ILE A 97 0.88 -4.96 -7.52
CA ILE A 97 0.90 -3.49 -7.46
C ILE A 97 1.61 -2.95 -8.71
N VAL A 98 0.99 -2.05 -9.48
CA VAL A 98 1.58 -1.51 -10.73
C VAL A 98 2.16 -0.11 -10.58
N ILE A 99 1.52 0.73 -9.76
CA ILE A 99 1.95 2.08 -9.47
C ILE A 99 1.59 2.41 -8.03
N ALA A 100 2.44 3.19 -7.37
CA ALA A 100 2.11 3.79 -6.09
C ALA A 100 2.42 5.29 -6.10
N TYR A 101 1.61 6.10 -5.43
CA TYR A 101 1.79 7.55 -5.34
C TYR A 101 1.69 8.00 -3.89
N GLY A 102 2.68 8.76 -3.42
CA GLY A 102 2.75 9.28 -2.05
C GLY A 102 3.01 10.77 -1.98
N GLN A 103 2.38 11.42 -1.01
CA GLN A 103 2.54 12.84 -0.69
C GLN A 103 2.23 13.06 0.80
N SER A 104 2.92 14.00 1.45
CA SER A 104 2.77 14.26 2.89
C SER A 104 2.87 12.97 3.73
N ASP A 105 1.78 12.59 4.39
CA ASP A 105 1.58 11.45 5.27
C ASP A 105 0.64 10.39 4.65
N GLU A 106 0.33 10.47 3.35
CA GLU A 106 -0.46 9.48 2.62
C GLU A 106 0.34 8.73 1.54
N TYR A 107 -0.08 7.49 1.26
CA TYR A 107 0.40 6.69 0.14
C TYR A 107 -0.74 5.87 -0.47
N SER A 108 -0.82 5.86 -1.79
CA SER A 108 -1.83 5.13 -2.56
C SER A 108 -1.16 4.02 -3.37
N PHE A 109 -1.67 2.80 -3.29
CA PHE A 109 -1.18 1.62 -4.01
C PHE A 109 -2.25 1.11 -4.96
N VAL A 110 -1.90 0.95 -6.23
CA VAL A 110 -2.85 0.53 -7.27
C VAL A 110 -2.54 -0.91 -7.66
N PHE A 111 -3.50 -1.81 -7.40
CA PHE A 111 -3.43 -3.21 -7.80
C PHE A 111 -4.04 -3.43 -9.18
N LYS A 112 -3.45 -4.35 -9.96
CA LYS A 112 -3.92 -4.74 -11.30
C LYS A 112 -5.42 -5.04 -11.31
N ARG A 113 -6.11 -4.54 -12.34
CA ARG A 113 -7.55 -4.80 -12.53
C ARG A 113 -7.91 -6.29 -12.62
N LYS A 114 -7.01 -7.11 -13.17
CA LYS A 114 -7.15 -8.57 -13.32
C LYS A 114 -6.58 -9.36 -12.15
N SER A 115 -6.02 -8.70 -11.12
CA SER A 115 -5.47 -9.38 -9.95
C SER A 115 -6.52 -10.29 -9.33
N ASN A 116 -6.11 -11.51 -9.01
CA ASN A 116 -6.90 -12.46 -8.21
C ASN A 116 -6.27 -12.69 -6.83
N TRP A 117 -5.37 -11.80 -6.42
CA TRP A 117 -4.68 -11.88 -5.14
C TRP A 117 -5.70 -11.91 -3.99
N PHE A 118 -5.58 -12.90 -3.12
CA PHE A 118 -6.54 -13.19 -2.04
C PHE A 118 -8.02 -13.19 -2.47
N LYS A 119 -8.33 -13.68 -3.68
CA LYS A 119 -9.70 -13.66 -4.24
C LYS A 119 -10.33 -12.27 -4.26
N ARG A 120 -9.50 -11.23 -4.35
CA ARG A 120 -9.90 -9.82 -4.37
C ARG A 120 -10.63 -9.33 -3.12
N ARG A 121 -10.42 -9.95 -1.96
CA ARG A 121 -11.01 -9.50 -0.69
C ARG A 121 -10.44 -8.16 -0.25
N ALA A 122 -11.30 -7.16 -0.07
CA ALA A 122 -10.91 -5.80 0.33
C ALA A 122 -10.09 -5.77 1.63
N SER A 123 -10.52 -6.54 2.64
CA SER A 123 -9.83 -6.72 3.92
C SER A 123 -8.38 -7.20 3.75
N LYS A 124 -8.12 -8.06 2.77
CA LYS A 124 -6.76 -8.58 2.51
C LYS A 124 -5.88 -7.54 1.87
N PHE A 125 -6.35 -6.82 0.85
CA PHE A 125 -5.62 -5.68 0.31
C PHE A 125 -5.27 -4.66 1.41
N MET A 126 -6.27 -4.25 2.19
CA MET A 126 -6.11 -3.22 3.21
C MET A 126 -5.13 -3.62 4.31
N THR A 127 -5.32 -4.80 4.92
CA THR A 127 -4.54 -5.22 6.09
C THR A 127 -3.10 -5.57 5.74
N HIS A 128 -2.85 -6.21 4.60
CA HIS A 128 -1.49 -6.52 4.17
C HIS A 128 -0.71 -5.23 3.83
N VAL A 129 -1.31 -4.29 3.10
CA VAL A 129 -0.68 -3.00 2.80
C VAL A 129 -0.44 -2.20 4.09
N ALA A 130 -1.44 -2.03 4.95
CA ALA A 130 -1.32 -1.24 6.18
C ALA A 130 -0.29 -1.82 7.16
N SER A 131 -0.31 -3.14 7.38
CA SER A 131 0.63 -3.80 8.31
C SER A 131 2.06 -3.81 7.79
N GLN A 132 2.27 -4.07 6.50
CA GLN A 132 3.60 -4.04 5.89
C GLN A 132 4.17 -2.62 5.88
N PHE A 133 3.34 -1.61 5.61
CA PHE A 133 3.76 -0.21 5.65
C PHE A 133 4.13 0.23 7.08
N ALA A 134 3.27 -0.06 8.07
CA ALA A 134 3.49 0.34 9.45
C ALA A 134 4.72 -0.33 10.08
N SER A 135 4.92 -1.62 9.80
CA SER A 135 6.12 -2.34 10.27
C SER A 135 7.39 -1.80 9.63
N SER A 136 7.36 -1.53 8.32
CA SER A 136 8.47 -0.90 7.59
C SER A 136 8.80 0.49 8.14
N TYR A 137 7.79 1.28 8.52
CA TYR A 137 7.99 2.63 9.04
C TYR A 137 8.81 2.64 10.33
N VAL A 138 8.53 1.69 11.23
CA VAL A 138 9.32 1.51 12.46
C VAL A 138 10.69 0.92 12.15
N PHE A 139 10.74 -0.08 11.26
CA PHE A 139 11.96 -0.81 10.93
C PHE A 139 13.04 0.09 10.31
N TYR A 140 12.67 0.90 9.31
CA TYR A 140 13.59 1.78 8.61
C TYR A 140 13.75 3.16 9.25
N TRP A 141 13.08 3.44 10.38
CA TRP A 141 13.11 4.76 11.02
C TRP A 141 14.54 5.28 11.23
N ARG A 142 15.44 4.43 11.74
CA ARG A 142 16.83 4.82 12.07
C ARG A 142 17.69 5.15 10.86
N ASP A 143 17.33 4.66 9.67
CA ASP A 143 18.07 4.94 8.45
C ASP A 143 17.90 6.40 8.01
N TYR A 144 16.74 6.99 8.33
CA TYR A 144 16.37 8.37 7.97
C TYR A 144 16.44 9.33 9.16
N PHE A 145 16.07 8.87 10.35
CA PHE A 145 16.10 9.63 11.60
C PHE A 145 17.21 9.10 12.52
N LYS A 146 18.46 9.46 12.20
CA LYS A 146 19.65 8.97 12.91
C LYS A 146 19.68 9.42 14.38
N ASP A 147 19.42 10.70 14.62
CA ASP A 147 19.55 11.32 15.95
C ASP A 147 18.21 11.45 16.69
N GLN A 148 17.10 11.33 15.98
CA GLN A 148 15.76 11.49 16.54
C GLN A 148 15.17 10.11 16.84
N PRO A 149 15.03 9.71 18.13
CA PRO A 149 14.41 8.43 18.46
C PRO A 149 12.92 8.46 18.12
N LEU A 150 12.41 7.29 17.73
CA LEU A 150 10.97 7.06 17.61
C LEU A 150 10.37 6.98 19.01
N LEU A 151 9.49 7.92 19.34
CA LEU A 151 8.92 8.06 20.68
C LEU A 151 7.77 7.08 20.93
N TYR A 152 7.01 6.74 19.88
CA TYR A 152 5.91 5.79 19.94
C TYR A 152 5.63 5.21 18.54
N PRO A 153 5.12 3.97 18.44
CA PRO A 153 4.75 3.38 17.16
C PRO A 153 3.55 4.14 16.54
N PRO A 154 3.64 4.60 15.27
CA PRO A 154 2.54 5.27 14.60
C PRO A 154 1.45 4.26 14.17
N GLY A 155 0.25 4.76 13.95
CA GLY A 155 -0.82 4.04 13.27
C GLY A 155 -1.11 4.65 11.91
N PHE A 156 -1.67 3.87 10.99
CA PHE A 156 -2.11 4.32 9.68
C PHE A 156 -3.58 3.95 9.48
N ASP A 157 -4.38 4.90 9.04
CA ASP A 157 -5.71 4.63 8.50
C ASP A 157 -5.58 4.07 7.08
N GLY A 158 -6.47 3.18 6.69
CA GLY A 158 -6.44 2.49 5.41
C GLY A 158 -7.83 2.36 4.83
N ARG A 159 -7.98 2.64 3.54
CA ARG A 159 -9.24 2.42 2.82
C ARG A 159 -9.00 1.81 1.44
N VAL A 160 -9.98 1.05 0.98
CA VAL A 160 -10.01 0.43 -0.35
C VAL A 160 -11.04 1.16 -1.21
N VAL A 161 -10.66 1.54 -2.42
CA VAL A 161 -11.55 2.14 -3.41
C VAL A 161 -11.41 1.38 -4.72
N VAL A 162 -12.52 1.16 -5.42
CA VAL A 162 -12.56 0.42 -6.67
C VAL A 162 -12.87 1.38 -7.81
N TYR A 163 -12.04 1.39 -8.86
CA TYR A 163 -12.21 2.24 -10.03
C TYR A 163 -12.45 1.40 -11.29
N PRO A 164 -13.58 1.61 -12.00
CA PRO A 164 -13.99 0.74 -13.10
C PRO A 164 -13.22 0.97 -14.41
N SER A 165 -12.56 2.12 -14.59
CA SER A 165 -11.89 2.47 -15.85
C SER A 165 -10.52 3.11 -15.64
N ASN A 166 -9.69 3.08 -16.69
CA ASN A 166 -8.40 3.78 -16.72
C ASN A 166 -8.57 5.27 -16.47
N GLN A 167 -9.60 5.89 -17.04
CA GLN A 167 -9.86 7.32 -16.83
C GLN A 167 -10.12 7.62 -15.36
N THR A 168 -11.00 6.86 -14.69
CA THR A 168 -11.30 7.09 -13.26
C THR A 168 -10.08 6.89 -12.36
N LEU A 169 -9.17 5.98 -12.70
CA LEU A 169 -7.90 5.81 -11.99
C LEU A 169 -6.95 6.98 -12.23
N ARG A 170 -6.81 7.44 -13.47
CA ARG A 170 -5.98 8.61 -13.83
C ARG A 170 -6.49 9.87 -13.14
N ASP A 171 -7.80 10.07 -13.10
CA ASP A 171 -8.43 11.21 -12.43
C ASP A 171 -8.18 11.16 -10.92
N TYR A 172 -8.23 9.96 -10.31
CA TYR A 172 -7.88 9.79 -8.90
C TYR A 172 -6.43 10.19 -8.62
N LEU A 173 -5.46 9.67 -9.39
CA LEU A 173 -4.05 9.98 -9.19
C LEU A 173 -3.76 11.46 -9.46
N SER A 174 -4.40 12.03 -10.48
CA SER A 174 -4.35 13.47 -10.79
C SER A 174 -4.89 14.31 -9.64
N TRP A 175 -6.00 13.88 -9.03
CA TRP A 175 -6.58 14.53 -7.86
C TRP A 175 -5.63 14.51 -6.66
N ARG A 176 -4.94 13.39 -6.41
CA ARG A 176 -3.91 13.30 -5.36
C ARG A 176 -2.70 14.19 -5.65
N GLN A 177 -2.28 14.32 -6.90
CA GLN A 177 -1.16 15.20 -7.26
C GLN A 177 -1.54 16.69 -7.23
N ALA A 178 -2.76 17.04 -7.64
CA ALA A 178 -3.27 18.40 -7.50
C ALA A 178 -3.38 18.82 -6.02
N ASP A 179 -3.86 17.91 -5.15
CA ASP A 179 -3.92 18.12 -3.70
C ASP A 179 -2.52 18.38 -3.10
N CYS A 180 -1.52 17.58 -3.50
CA CYS A 180 -0.12 17.80 -3.12
C CYS A 180 0.37 19.20 -3.50
N HIS A 181 0.09 19.65 -4.74
CA HIS A 181 0.52 20.96 -5.20
C HIS A 181 -0.12 22.10 -4.39
N ILE A 182 -1.44 22.02 -4.15
CA ILE A 182 -2.20 23.02 -3.40
C ILE A 182 -1.69 23.11 -1.96
N ASN A 183 -1.56 21.95 -1.29
CA ASN A 183 -1.13 21.88 0.09
C ASN A 183 0.33 22.33 0.25
N ASN A 184 1.22 21.93 -0.65
CA ASN A 184 2.62 22.34 -0.57
C ASN A 184 2.79 23.85 -0.79
N LEU A 185 2.10 24.45 -1.77
CA LEU A 185 2.16 25.89 -1.99
C LEU A 185 1.66 26.65 -0.76
N TYR A 186 0.51 26.24 -0.21
CA TYR A 186 -0.05 26.83 1.01
C TYR A 186 0.90 26.70 2.20
N ASN A 187 1.39 25.49 2.47
CA ASN A 187 2.28 25.23 3.61
C ASN A 187 3.61 25.98 3.48
N THR A 188 4.15 26.09 2.26
CA THR A 188 5.40 26.83 2.03
C THR A 188 5.25 28.29 2.40
N VAL A 189 4.24 28.98 1.87
CA VAL A 189 4.02 30.39 2.22
C VAL A 189 3.63 30.56 3.70
N PHE A 190 2.80 29.67 4.24
CA PHE A 190 2.37 29.71 5.64
C PHE A 190 3.54 29.60 6.61
N TRP A 191 4.43 28.62 6.42
CA TRP A 191 5.58 28.44 7.31
C TRP A 191 6.67 29.48 7.09
N THR A 192 6.85 29.98 5.86
CA THR A 192 7.75 31.11 5.59
C THR A 192 7.30 32.36 6.34
N LEU A 193 6.00 32.69 6.33
CA LEU A 193 5.43 33.80 7.10
C LEU A 193 5.68 33.68 8.61
N ILE A 194 5.57 32.47 9.17
CA ILE A 194 5.81 32.22 10.60
C ILE A 194 7.30 32.31 10.93
N GLN A 195 8.16 31.66 10.14
CA GLN A 195 9.57 31.48 10.46
C GLN A 195 10.42 32.70 10.11
N GLN A 196 10.10 33.41 9.02
CA GLN A 196 10.89 34.55 8.52
C GLN A 196 10.27 35.90 8.90
N SER A 197 8.95 36.04 8.82
CA SER A 197 8.26 37.30 9.24
C SER A 197 7.84 37.32 10.70
N GLY A 198 8.00 36.21 11.43
CA GLY A 198 7.65 36.13 12.86
C GLY A 198 6.15 36.20 13.15
N LEU A 199 5.29 35.94 12.15
CA LEU A 199 3.83 35.92 12.35
C LEU A 199 3.43 34.73 13.23
N THR A 200 2.37 34.91 14.01
CA THR A 200 1.71 33.79 14.69
C THR A 200 0.94 32.93 13.68
N PRO A 201 0.66 31.64 13.99
CA PRO A 201 -0.12 30.78 13.10
C PRO A 201 -1.49 31.36 12.71
N VAL A 202 -2.16 32.05 13.63
CA VAL A 202 -3.46 32.70 13.38
C VAL A 202 -3.31 33.84 12.37
N GLN A 203 -2.32 34.71 12.57
CA GLN A 203 -2.06 35.83 11.65
C GLN A 203 -1.64 35.35 10.26
N ALA A 204 -0.82 34.31 10.16
CA ALA A 204 -0.43 33.71 8.89
C ALA A 204 -1.65 33.11 8.16
N GLN A 205 -2.56 32.46 8.90
CA GLN A 205 -3.80 31.93 8.34
C GLN A 205 -4.73 33.04 7.82
N GLU A 206 -4.93 34.10 8.61
CA GLU A 206 -5.73 35.27 8.21
C GLU A 206 -5.15 35.96 6.97
N ARG A 207 -3.81 36.11 6.91
CA ARG A 207 -3.12 36.71 5.76
C ARG A 207 -3.31 35.92 4.47
N LEU A 208 -3.40 34.60 4.56
CA LEU A 208 -3.56 33.70 3.42
C LEU A 208 -5.04 33.40 3.10
N GLN A 209 -5.97 33.81 3.95
CA GLN A 209 -7.40 33.56 3.75
C GLN A 209 -7.90 34.28 2.49
N GLY A 210 -8.59 33.55 1.63
CA GLY A 210 -9.12 34.07 0.36
C GLY A 210 -8.09 34.25 -0.76
N THR A 211 -6.79 34.05 -0.48
CA THR A 211 -5.76 34.23 -1.50
C THR A 211 -5.79 33.14 -2.57
N LEU A 212 -5.45 33.49 -3.81
CA LEU A 212 -5.29 32.58 -4.94
C LEU A 212 -3.86 32.00 -5.01
N ALA A 213 -3.62 31.06 -5.91
CA ALA A 213 -2.29 30.46 -6.10
C ALA A 213 -1.25 31.48 -6.60
N ALA A 214 -1.65 32.41 -7.49
CA ALA A 214 -0.76 33.46 -8.00
C ALA A 214 -0.28 34.39 -6.87
N GLU A 215 -1.20 34.82 -6.00
CA GLU A 215 -0.88 35.70 -4.86
C GLU A 215 0.05 35.01 -3.86
N LYS A 216 -0.12 33.71 -3.59
CA LYS A 216 0.82 32.95 -2.74
C LYS A 216 2.23 32.89 -3.33
N ASN A 217 2.34 32.73 -4.64
CA ASN A 217 3.64 32.79 -5.33
C ASN A 217 4.24 34.20 -5.26
N GLU A 218 3.42 35.23 -5.43
CA GLU A 218 3.86 36.62 -5.34
C GLU A 218 4.35 36.98 -3.92
N ILE A 219 3.66 36.53 -2.87
CA ILE A 219 4.12 36.69 -1.48
C ILE A 219 5.49 36.03 -1.29
N LEU A 220 5.65 34.76 -1.73
CA LEU A 220 6.93 34.05 -1.62
C LEU A 220 8.06 34.78 -2.36
N PHE A 221 7.79 35.29 -3.56
CA PHE A 221 8.81 35.93 -4.38
C PHE A 221 9.14 37.35 -3.90
N SER A 222 8.15 38.20 -3.69
CA SER A 222 8.34 39.62 -3.38
C SER A 222 8.80 39.86 -1.95
N GLU A 223 8.26 39.13 -0.97
CA GLU A 223 8.59 39.35 0.45
C GLU A 223 9.80 38.53 0.90
N PHE A 224 10.03 37.35 0.31
CA PHE A 224 11.06 36.41 0.77
C PHE A 224 12.10 36.03 -0.27
N ASN A 225 11.98 36.53 -1.51
CA ASN A 225 12.85 36.16 -2.63
C ASN A 225 12.92 34.63 -2.88
N ILE A 226 11.80 33.93 -2.61
CA ILE A 226 11.65 32.49 -2.82
C ILE A 226 10.87 32.24 -4.10
N ASN A 227 11.50 31.57 -5.07
CA ASN A 227 10.82 31.09 -6.26
C ASN A 227 10.29 29.68 -6.03
N TYR A 228 8.98 29.52 -5.88
CA TYR A 228 8.33 28.23 -5.65
C TYR A 228 8.68 27.18 -6.71
N ASN A 229 8.89 27.56 -7.97
CA ASN A 229 9.25 26.61 -9.02
C ASN A 229 10.64 25.97 -8.84
N ASN A 230 11.49 26.59 -8.02
CA ASN A 230 12.81 26.06 -7.67
C ASN A 230 12.77 25.15 -6.43
N GLU A 231 11.61 25.03 -5.75
CA GLU A 231 11.45 24.07 -4.66
C GLU A 231 11.67 22.63 -5.17
N PRO A 232 12.18 21.72 -4.31
CA PRO A 232 12.42 20.34 -4.69
C PRO A 232 11.20 19.68 -5.36
N PRO A 233 11.38 18.98 -6.50
CA PRO A 233 10.27 18.34 -7.21
C PRO A 233 9.45 17.40 -6.33
N MET A 234 10.09 16.68 -5.41
CA MET A 234 9.43 15.80 -4.43
C MET A 234 8.37 16.53 -3.59
N TYR A 235 8.61 17.78 -3.20
CA TYR A 235 7.66 18.55 -2.40
C TYR A 235 6.51 19.07 -3.26
N ARG A 236 6.79 19.43 -4.52
CA ARG A 236 5.79 20.02 -5.43
C ARG A 236 4.91 18.99 -6.13
N LYS A 237 5.43 17.79 -6.38
CA LYS A 237 4.82 16.75 -7.23
C LYS A 237 4.59 15.44 -6.50
N GLY A 238 5.08 15.28 -5.26
CA GLY A 238 5.04 14.01 -4.54
C GLY A 238 6.04 13.00 -5.09
N THR A 239 5.82 11.73 -4.76
CA THR A 239 6.65 10.61 -5.23
C THR A 239 5.79 9.55 -5.89
N VAL A 240 6.10 9.24 -7.13
CA VAL A 240 5.54 8.14 -7.91
C VAL A 240 6.52 6.98 -7.84
N LEU A 241 6.02 5.76 -7.61
CA LEU A 241 6.79 4.53 -7.71
C LEU A 241 6.22 3.70 -8.85
N ILE A 242 7.09 3.32 -9.78
CA ILE A 242 6.81 2.38 -10.86
C ILE A 242 7.92 1.35 -10.96
N TRP A 243 7.60 0.20 -11.54
CA TRP A 243 8.56 -0.85 -11.79
C TRP A 243 9.47 -0.49 -12.96
N GLN A 244 10.79 -0.49 -12.73
CA GLN A 244 11.78 -0.34 -13.79
C GLN A 244 12.82 -1.44 -13.72
N LYS A 245 13.35 -1.83 -14.89
CA LYS A 245 14.48 -2.75 -15.00
C LYS A 245 15.76 -2.00 -14.65
N VAL A 246 16.42 -2.42 -13.59
CA VAL A 246 17.69 -1.86 -13.11
C VAL A 246 18.77 -2.91 -13.25
N ASP A 247 19.87 -2.54 -13.92
CA ASP A 247 21.04 -3.39 -14.10
C ASP A 247 21.98 -3.28 -12.90
N GLU A 248 22.12 -4.36 -12.14
CA GLU A 248 23.09 -4.45 -11.04
C GLU A 248 24.38 -5.11 -11.53
N VAL A 249 25.48 -4.36 -11.53
CA VAL A 249 26.80 -4.91 -11.81
C VAL A 249 27.36 -5.52 -10.53
N MET A 250 27.45 -6.84 -10.49
CA MET A 250 28.07 -7.57 -9.38
C MET A 250 29.40 -8.16 -9.82
N THR A 251 30.41 -8.10 -8.95
CA THR A 251 31.66 -8.82 -9.19
C THR A 251 31.50 -10.26 -8.70
N LYS A 252 31.62 -11.24 -9.61
CA LYS A 252 31.64 -12.66 -9.25
C LYS A 252 33.01 -13.23 -9.55
N GLU A 253 33.46 -14.10 -8.65
CA GLU A 253 34.64 -14.92 -8.90
C GLU A 253 34.27 -16.08 -9.83
N VAL A 254 35.05 -16.21 -10.89
CA VAL A 254 34.95 -17.31 -11.84
C VAL A 254 35.50 -18.55 -11.16
N LYS A 255 34.69 -19.61 -11.10
CA LYS A 255 35.10 -20.92 -10.56
C LYS A 255 35.59 -21.88 -11.65
N LEU A 256 35.19 -21.67 -12.90
CA LEU A 256 35.54 -22.52 -14.04
C LEU A 256 35.58 -21.70 -15.33
N PRO A 257 36.42 -22.08 -16.32
CA PRO A 257 37.40 -23.17 -16.29
C PRO A 257 38.61 -22.86 -15.40
N ALA A 258 39.39 -23.88 -15.00
CA ALA A 258 40.52 -23.76 -14.05
C ALA A 258 41.55 -22.67 -14.44
N GLU A 259 41.70 -22.41 -15.75
CA GLU A 259 42.57 -21.36 -16.32
C GLU A 259 42.13 -19.92 -15.96
N MET A 260 40.88 -19.76 -15.54
CA MET A 260 40.27 -18.49 -15.15
C MET A 260 39.77 -18.51 -13.70
N GLU A 261 40.03 -19.58 -12.96
CA GLU A 261 39.60 -19.73 -11.57
C GLU A 261 40.24 -18.64 -10.69
N GLY A 262 39.41 -17.92 -9.93
CA GLY A 262 39.83 -16.77 -9.11
C GLY A 262 39.86 -15.41 -9.83
N LYS A 263 39.60 -15.35 -11.15
CA LYS A 263 39.40 -14.06 -11.85
C LYS A 263 38.05 -13.45 -11.44
N LYS A 264 38.07 -12.16 -11.13
CA LYS A 264 36.87 -11.36 -10.85
C LYS A 264 36.27 -10.86 -12.15
N MET A 265 35.07 -11.31 -12.47
CA MET A 265 34.31 -10.83 -13.64
C MET A 265 33.12 -9.99 -13.19
N ALA A 266 32.90 -8.88 -13.90
CA ALA A 266 31.68 -8.10 -13.78
C ALA A 266 30.53 -8.86 -14.44
N VAL A 267 29.50 -9.18 -13.67
CA VAL A 267 28.26 -9.81 -14.14
C VAL A 267 27.13 -8.83 -13.94
N THR A 268 26.49 -8.43 -15.03
CA THR A 268 25.29 -7.59 -15.00
C THR A 268 24.07 -8.46 -14.75
N ARG A 269 23.32 -8.18 -13.68
CA ARG A 269 22.03 -8.82 -13.38
C ARG A 269 20.93 -7.78 -13.42
N THR A 270 20.05 -7.87 -14.41
CA THR A 270 18.85 -7.04 -14.50
C THR A 270 17.82 -7.51 -13.47
N ARG A 271 17.32 -6.59 -12.65
CA ARG A 271 16.21 -6.82 -11.71
C ARG A 271 15.16 -5.73 -11.88
N THR A 272 13.89 -6.10 -11.76
CA THR A 272 12.82 -5.10 -11.69
C THR A 272 12.70 -4.59 -10.26
N LYS A 273 12.69 -3.26 -10.07
CA LYS A 273 12.55 -2.62 -8.75
C LYS A 273 11.60 -1.41 -8.83
N PRO A 274 10.91 -1.06 -7.73
CA PRO A 274 10.12 0.16 -7.65
C PRO A 274 11.05 1.39 -7.54
N VAL A 275 11.10 2.20 -8.59
CA VAL A 275 11.97 3.39 -8.68
C VAL A 275 11.15 4.66 -8.38
N PRO A 276 11.65 5.56 -7.50
CA PRO A 276 10.99 6.83 -7.21
C PRO A 276 11.18 7.85 -8.35
N LEU A 277 10.08 8.46 -8.76
CA LEU A 277 10.01 9.55 -9.74
C LEU A 277 9.24 10.73 -9.14
N HIS A 278 9.69 11.95 -9.45
CA HIS A 278 9.06 13.21 -9.00
C HIS A 278 8.60 14.02 -10.21
N CYS A 279 7.68 13.45 -11.00
CA CYS A 279 7.21 14.00 -12.26
C CYS A 279 5.70 14.28 -12.23
N ASP A 280 5.21 14.96 -13.26
CA ASP A 280 3.78 15.21 -13.45
C ASP A 280 3.09 13.96 -14.01
N ILE A 281 2.05 13.49 -13.31
CA ILE A 281 1.21 12.35 -13.72
C ILE A 281 -0.22 12.79 -14.09
N ILE A 282 -0.49 14.09 -14.06
CA ILE A 282 -1.76 14.68 -14.49
C ILE A 282 -1.82 14.67 -16.03
N GLY A 283 -0.75 15.17 -16.66
CA GLY A 283 -0.64 15.20 -18.12
C GLY A 283 -0.47 13.83 -18.75
N ASP A 284 -0.73 13.74 -20.06
CA ASP A 284 -0.59 12.50 -20.82
C ASP A 284 0.85 12.01 -21.00
N ALA A 285 1.86 12.88 -20.78
CA ALA A 285 3.27 12.56 -21.05
C ALA A 285 3.73 11.30 -20.29
N PHE A 286 3.47 11.25 -18.98
CA PHE A 286 3.82 10.11 -18.13
C PHE A 286 3.14 8.82 -18.59
N TRP A 287 1.85 8.88 -18.93
CA TRP A 287 1.08 7.70 -19.33
C TRP A 287 1.45 7.19 -20.73
N LYS A 288 1.95 8.07 -21.60
CA LYS A 288 2.52 7.70 -22.92
C LYS A 288 3.92 7.11 -22.80
N GLU A 289 4.70 7.55 -21.81
CA GLU A 289 6.02 7.01 -21.51
C GLU A 289 5.93 5.62 -20.84
N HIS A 290 4.88 5.39 -20.04
CA HIS A 290 4.65 4.15 -19.29
C HIS A 290 3.28 3.51 -19.61
N PRO A 291 3.01 3.12 -20.86
CA PRO A 291 1.72 2.54 -21.25
C PRO A 291 1.42 1.21 -20.55
N GLU A 292 2.46 0.46 -20.16
CA GLU A 292 2.37 -0.84 -19.49
C GLU A 292 1.62 -0.80 -18.15
N ILE A 293 1.47 0.38 -17.54
CA ILE A 293 0.73 0.54 -16.28
C ILE A 293 -0.78 0.36 -16.51
N LEU A 294 -1.29 0.80 -17.67
CA LEU A 294 -2.72 0.85 -17.98
C LEU A 294 -3.16 -0.22 -18.99
N ASP A 295 -2.24 -0.69 -19.83
CA ASP A 295 -2.46 -1.64 -20.91
C ASP A 295 -2.00 -3.04 -20.48
N GLU A 296 -2.89 -3.83 -19.88
CA GLU A 296 -2.64 -5.24 -19.53
C GLU A 296 -3.64 -6.18 -20.21
N ASP A 297 -3.75 -6.08 -21.54
CA ASP A 297 -4.17 -7.19 -22.39
C ASP A 297 -2.96 -7.91 -23.05
N SER A 298 -1.75 -7.71 -22.51
CA SER A 298 -0.54 -8.49 -22.82
C SER A 298 -0.18 -9.43 -21.69
#